data_AF-A0A0G1BBM1-F1
#
_entry.id   AF-A0A0G1BBM1-F1
#
_cell.length_a   1.000
_cell.length_b   1.000
_cell.length_c   1.000
_cell.angle_alpha   90.00
_cell.angle_beta   90.00
_cell.angle_gamma   90.00
#
_symmetry.space_group_name_H-M   'P 1'
#
loop_
_entity.id
_entity.type
_entity.pdbx_description
1 polymer ?
#
loop_
_entity_poly.entity_id
_entity_poly.type
_entity_poly.pdbx_seq_one_letter_code
_entity_poly.pdbx_strand_id
1 'polypeptide(L)' 'MNLNPKTKLIIESLTLKLNSLANELSAKGKNIINLTAGELDFPTPLYIQKEVKNKVNLNKYTP' A
#
# COMPACT_ATOMS: atom_id res chain seq x y z
N MET A 1 -8.71 -6.28 25.34
CA MET A 1 -7.92 -5.08 25.00
C MET A 1 -8.85 -3.88 25.05
N ASN A 2 -8.63 -2.93 25.96
CA ASN A 2 -9.49 -1.75 26.11
C ASN A 2 -8.99 -0.63 25.21
N LEU A 3 -9.63 -0.47 24.05
CA LEU A 3 -9.33 0.59 23.09
C LEU A 3 -9.96 1.91 23.53
N ASN A 4 -9.31 3.03 23.19
CA ASN A 4 -9.82 4.37 23.47
C ASN A 4 -11.19 4.56 22.78
N PRO A 5 -12.21 5.13 23.45
CA PRO A 5 -13.54 5.33 22.85
C PRO A 5 -13.54 6.04 21.49
N LYS A 6 -12.57 6.94 21.24
CA LYS A 6 -12.44 7.66 19.96
C LYS A 6 -12.13 6.72 18.78
N THR A 7 -11.49 5.57 19.00
CA THR A 7 -11.20 4.64 17.90
C THR A 7 -12.47 4.01 17.33
N LYS A 8 -13.55 3.92 18.14
CA LYS A 8 -14.85 3.43 17.67
C LYS A 8 -15.54 4.39 16.69
N LEU A 9 -15.08 5.63 16.63
CA LEU A 9 -15.60 6.66 15.72
C LEU A 9 -14.86 6.69 14.38
N ILE A 10 -13.75 5.95 14.26
CA ILE A 10 -12.99 5.86 13.01
C ILE A 10 -13.71 4.87 12.10
N ILE A 11 -14.27 5.38 11.02
CA ILE A 11 -14.87 4.58 9.95
C ILE A 11 -13.78 3.96 9.08
N GLU A 12 -14.04 2.76 8.59
CA GLU A 12 -13.16 2.06 7.65
C GLU A 12 -12.99 2.87 6.36
N SER A 13 -11.76 2.93 5.82
CA SER A 13 -11.51 3.54 4.53
C SER A 13 -12.12 2.70 3.42
N LEU A 14 -13.11 3.26 2.72
CA LEU A 14 -13.76 2.59 1.60
C LEU A 14 -12.76 2.25 0.48
N THR A 15 -11.79 3.15 0.22
CA THR A 15 -10.73 2.94 -0.76
C THR A 15 -9.85 1.74 -0.39
N LEU A 16 -9.41 1.66 0.87
CA LEU A 16 -8.56 0.54 1.32
C LEU A 16 -9.33 -0.78 1.31
N LYS A 17 -10.60 -0.76 1.72
CA LYS A 17 -11.46 -1.93 1.72
C LYS A 17 -11.65 -2.50 0.31
N LEU A 18 -12.03 -1.65 -0.65
CA LEU A 18 -12.27 -2.07 -2.02
C LEU A 18 -10.99 -2.54 -2.72
N ASN A 19 -9.88 -1.83 -2.52
CA ASN A 19 -8.59 -2.23 -3.07
C ASN A 19 -8.11 -3.59 -2.52
N SER A 20 -8.26 -3.79 -1.21
CA SER A 20 -7.90 -5.06 -0.57
C SER A 20 -8.73 -6.22 -1.12
N LEU A 21 -10.05 -6.02 -1.30
CA LEU A 21 -10.93 -7.02 -1.89
C LEU A 21 -10.57 -7.35 -3.34
N ALA A 22 -10.30 -6.33 -4.17
CA ALA A 22 -9.90 -6.54 -5.56
C ALA A 22 -8.59 -7.34 -5.67
N ASN A 23 -7.61 -7.02 -4.82
CA ASN A 23 -6.34 -7.74 -4.75
C ASN A 23 -6.52 -9.19 -4.28
N GLU A 24 -7.37 -9.43 -3.27
CA GLU A 24 -7.67 -10.79 -2.78
C GLU A 24 -8.34 -11.64 -3.87
N LEU A 25 -9.32 -11.08 -4.60
CA LEU A 25 -10.00 -11.78 -5.68
C LEU A 25 -9.05 -12.10 -6.85
N SER A 26 -8.19 -11.15 -7.22
CA SER A 26 -7.13 -11.35 -8.22
C SER A 26 -6.17 -12.47 -7.80
N ALA A 27 -5.70 -12.46 -6.54
CA ALA A 27 -4.83 -13.50 -5.99
C ALA A 27 -5.48 -14.90 -5.96
N LYS A 28 -6.81 -14.98 -5.85
CA LYS A 28 -7.60 -16.23 -5.99
C LYS A 28 -7.82 -16.67 -7.45
N GLY A 29 -7.19 -16.00 -8.42
CA GLY A 29 -7.27 -16.31 -9.84
C GLY A 29 -8.54 -15.80 -10.52
N LYS A 30 -9.28 -14.86 -9.90
CA LYS A 30 -10.42 -14.21 -10.56
C LYS A 30 -9.90 -13.12 -11.50
N ASN A 31 -10.49 -13.02 -12.69
CA ASN A 31 -10.19 -11.94 -13.62
C ASN A 31 -10.86 -10.65 -13.12
N ILE A 32 -10.06 -9.75 -12.51
CA ILE A 32 -10.52 -8.50 -11.91
C ILE A 32 -9.80 -7.33 -12.58
N ILE A 33 -10.57 -6.34 -13.03
CA ILE A 33 -10.03 -5.05 -13.45
C ILE A 33 -10.04 -4.14 -12.21
N ASN A 34 -8.88 -3.98 -11.57
CA ASN A 34 -8.77 -3.15 -10.37
C ASN A 34 -8.58 -1.68 -10.75
N LEU A 35 -9.64 -0.87 -10.59
CA LEU A 35 -9.62 0.59 -10.79
C LEU A 35 -9.75 1.36 -9.45
N THR A 36 -9.49 0.68 -8.33
CA THR A 36 -9.74 1.23 -6.99
C THR A 36 -8.52 1.92 -6.38
N ALA A 37 -7.31 1.48 -6.74
CA ALA A 37 -6.06 2.13 -6.37
C ALA A 37 -5.56 3.04 -7.49
N GLY A 38 -5.00 4.19 -7.12
CA GLY A 38 -4.30 5.09 -8.03
C GLY A 38 -2.83 4.72 -8.22
N GLU A 39 -2.51 3.43 -8.25
CA GLU A 39 -1.14 2.94 -8.45
C GLU A 39 -0.80 2.91 -9.94
N LEU A 40 0.45 3.23 -10.25
CA LEU A 40 0.97 3.14 -11.61
C LEU A 40 1.23 1.67 -11.95
N ASP A 41 0.94 1.31 -13.20
CA ASP A 41 1.14 -0.04 -13.74
C ASP A 41 2.62 -0.34 -14.06
N PHE A 42 3.46 0.69 -14.10
CA PHE A 42 4.91 0.57 -14.29
C PHE A 42 5.68 0.69 -12.97
N PRO A 43 6.82 -0.01 -12.85
CA PRO A 43 7.67 0.10 -11.67
C PRO A 43 8.34 1.48 -11.60
N THR A 44 8.81 1.84 -10.41
CA THR A 44 9.64 3.03 -10.20
C THR A 44 10.84 3.04 -11.18
N PRO A 45 11.24 4.17 -11.79
CA PRO A 45 12.38 4.22 -12.71
C PRO A 45 13.69 3.64 -12.16
N LEU A 46 14.46 2.95 -13.02
CA LEU A 46 15.67 2.21 -12.63
C LEU A 46 16.73 3.03 -11.91
N TYR A 47 16.93 4.29 -12.31
CA TYR A 47 17.94 5.15 -11.68
C TYR A 47 17.60 5.45 -10.21
N ILE A 48 16.30 5.58 -9.88
CA ILE A 48 15.82 5.76 -8.51
C ILE A 48 16.04 4.47 -7.72
N GLN A 49 15.66 3.31 -8.28
CA GLN A 49 15.87 2.02 -7.62
C GLN A 49 17.35 1.76 -7.30
N LYS A 50 18.26 2.09 -8.22
CA LYS A 50 19.71 1.95 -8.02
C LYS A 50 20.22 2.85 -6.91
N GLU A 51 19.78 4.10 -6.88
CA GLU A 51 20.19 5.06 -5.86
C GLU A 51 19.75 4.62 -4.46
N VAL A 52 18.51 4.14 -4.32
CA VAL A 52 17.99 3.60 -3.06
C VAL A 52 18.77 2.35 -2.63
N LYS A 53 19.08 1.44 -3.56
CA LYS A 53 19.85 0.23 -3.27
C LYS A 53 21.22 0.55 -2.68
N ASN A 54 21.90 1.58 -3.17
CA ASN A 54 23.21 2.01 -2.68
C ASN A 54 23.16 2.68 -1.30
N LYS A 55 21.98 3.14 -0.85
CA LYS A 55 21.78 3.88 0.39
C LYS A 55 21.01 3.12 1.46
N VAL A 56 20.68 1.85 1.24
CA VAL A 56 19.91 1.03 2.19
C VAL A 56 20.59 0.89 3.56
N ASN A 57 21.92 1.07 3.61
CA ASN A 57 22.71 1.09 4.85
C ASN A 57 22.61 2.42 5.62
N LEU A 58 22.10 3.51 5.03
CA LEU A 58 21.86 4.79 5.68
C LEU A 58 20.54 4.76 6.47
N ASN A 59 20.49 3.89 7.48
CA ASN A 59 19.28 3.56 8.23
C ASN A 59 19.17 4.25 9.60
N LYS A 60 20.01 5.27 9.84
CA LYS A 60 19.90 6.13 11.02
C LYS A 60 18.88 7.24 10.77
N TYR A 61 18.42 7.87 11.85
CA TYR A 61 17.53 9.02 11.75
C TYR A 61 18.15 10.08 10.83
N THR A 62 17.34 10.59 9.92
CA THR A 62 17.70 11.75 9.12
C THR A 62 17.84 12.98 10.03
N PRO A 63 18.78 13.91 9.75
CA PRO A 63 18.83 15.20 10.42
C PRO A 63 17.51 15.98 10.33
#